data_AF-A0A0Q3M881-F1
#
_entry.id   AF-A0A0Q3M881-F1
#
_cell.length_a   1.000
_cell.length_b   1.000
_cell.length_c   1.000
_cell.angle_alpha   90.00
_cell.angle_beta   90.00
_cell.angle_gamma   90.00
#
_symmetry.space_group_name_H-M   'P 1'
#
loop_
_entity.id
_entity.type
_entity.pdbx_description
1 polymer ?
#
loop_
_entity_poly.entity_id
_entity_poly.type
_entity_poly.pdbx_seq_one_letter_code
_entity_poly.pdbx_strand_id
1 'polypeptide(L)'
;MTADLARFSRAASLLSSRGLAWVATLAVALLFMGGALLRPENNFDAITYAALAKQFRGEAGHAAAYEEMRVAAGPEAFGKLVGGPYGARMASDEAYFQANLPFYASKPLYIAAVSLLGRLTGSDLLAMSLVSAAATAIAIVLSFFLGTRLLPPQALLAVPLAWFVAAGLKTATLRTPDALAIMFQITFVLAWLNDRSDWRRTLVLTLLAVAWVATRSNAILLLVFLLAAEWLYAGGRRQLLPALFVAAAAVATYLLVGRLSGNLGHVVLFNFAFVDQPDAMKFPNFAISAVGYAKAVIYGLFEAATNHPEFLLTIVVLACLGAADLGRPKAVSALEARIRALAPAMLVTMIVHFLLYPAAWERLFVGFYVVTVLLVARWAATVSGRAP
;
A
#
# COMPACT_ATOMS: atom_id res chain seq x y z
N MET A 1 -16.14 0.92 50.79
CA MET A 1 -15.39 -0.31 50.42
C MET A 1 -15.99 -1.08 49.23
N THR A 2 -17.30 -1.29 49.13
CA THR A 2 -17.91 -2.02 47.99
C THR A 2 -17.92 -1.25 46.67
N ALA A 3 -17.97 0.09 46.70
CA ALA A 3 -17.89 0.93 45.51
C ALA A 3 -16.47 0.97 44.88
N ASP A 4 -15.41 0.81 45.68
CA ASP A 4 -14.01 0.84 45.20
C ASP A 4 -13.59 -0.49 44.55
N LEU A 5 -14.10 -1.62 45.04
CA LEU A 5 -13.90 -2.93 44.40
C LEU A 5 -14.58 -3.02 43.03
N ALA A 6 -15.74 -2.37 42.85
CA ALA A 6 -16.42 -2.28 41.55
C ALA A 6 -15.70 -1.34 40.56
N ARG A 7 -14.99 -0.31 41.05
CA ARG A 7 -14.11 0.54 40.23
C ARG A 7 -12.83 -0.20 39.83
N PHE A 8 -12.26 -0.99 40.74
CA PHE A 8 -11.11 -1.85 40.45
C PHE A 8 -11.43 -2.96 39.45
N SER A 9 -12.62 -3.57 39.50
CA SER A 9 -12.99 -4.60 38.52
C SER A 9 -13.25 -4.03 37.11
N ARG A 10 -13.78 -2.80 37.01
CA ARG A 10 -13.88 -2.09 35.71
C ARG A 10 -12.51 -1.67 35.17
N ALA A 11 -11.60 -1.20 36.01
CA ALA A 11 -10.21 -0.94 35.61
C ALA A 11 -9.46 -2.21 35.20
N ALA A 12 -9.70 -3.34 35.87
CA ALA A 12 -9.15 -4.65 35.49
C ALA A 12 -9.75 -5.18 34.17
N SER A 13 -10.99 -4.81 33.83
CA SER A 13 -11.58 -5.15 32.52
C SER A 13 -10.93 -4.39 31.34
N LEU A 14 -10.37 -3.19 31.60
CA LEU A 14 -9.54 -2.45 30.63
C LEU A 14 -8.16 -3.09 30.42
N LEU A 15 -7.68 -3.89 31.38
CA LEU A 15 -6.45 -4.70 31.30
C LEU A 15 -6.67 -6.07 30.63
N SER A 16 -7.81 -6.29 29.97
CA SER A 16 -7.92 -7.42 29.04
C SER A 16 -6.86 -7.29 27.95
N SER A 17 -6.30 -8.42 27.49
CA SER A 17 -5.30 -8.42 26.40
C SER A 17 -5.78 -7.68 25.14
N ARG A 18 -7.09 -7.70 24.88
CA ARG A 18 -7.74 -6.91 23.82
C ARG A 18 -7.71 -5.41 24.09
N GLY A 19 -8.06 -4.99 25.31
CA GLY A 19 -8.06 -3.59 25.71
C GLY A 19 -6.66 -2.98 25.63
N LEU A 20 -5.66 -3.68 26.18
CA LEU A 20 -4.26 -3.27 26.10
C LEU A 20 -3.77 -3.16 24.64
N ALA A 21 -4.05 -4.17 23.81
CA ALA A 21 -3.67 -4.15 22.41
C ALA A 21 -4.35 -3.02 21.63
N TRP A 22 -5.62 -2.73 21.91
CA TRP A 22 -6.35 -1.62 21.29
C TRP A 22 -5.75 -0.26 21.65
N VAL A 23 -5.46 -0.02 22.94
CA VAL A 23 -4.81 1.21 23.40
C VAL A 23 -3.42 1.36 22.76
N ALA A 24 -2.64 0.28 22.70
CA ALA A 24 -1.34 0.29 22.03
C ALA A 24 -1.46 0.61 20.53
N THR A 25 -2.43 0.01 19.82
CA THR A 25 -2.72 0.33 18.42
C THR A 25 -3.06 1.81 18.24
N LEU A 26 -3.94 2.37 19.06
CA LEU A 26 -4.31 3.78 18.99
C LEU A 26 -3.11 4.69 19.27
N ALA A 27 -2.29 4.35 20.26
CA ALA A 27 -1.09 5.11 20.57
C ALA A 27 -0.10 5.13 19.39
N VAL A 28 0.12 3.98 18.73
CA VAL A 28 0.97 3.89 17.54
C VAL A 28 0.37 4.66 16.36
N ALA A 29 -0.94 4.57 16.14
CA ALA A 29 -1.63 5.33 15.08
C ALA A 29 -1.45 6.85 15.28
N LEU A 30 -1.65 7.34 16.51
CA LEU A 30 -1.45 8.75 16.85
C LEU A 30 0.02 9.17 16.76
N LEU A 31 0.95 8.32 17.19
CA LEU A 31 2.38 8.57 17.08
C LEU A 31 2.80 8.73 15.61
N PHE A 32 2.34 7.84 14.73
CA PHE A 32 2.69 7.89 13.31
C PHE A 32 2.03 9.08 12.62
N MET A 33 0.77 9.37 12.95
CA MET A 33 0.09 10.57 12.45
C MET A 33 0.81 11.85 12.87
N GLY A 34 1.18 11.96 14.16
CA GLY A 34 1.93 13.10 14.68
C GLY A 34 3.31 13.22 14.04
N GLY A 35 4.05 12.12 13.92
CA GLY A 35 5.35 12.08 13.25
C GLY A 35 5.27 12.53 11.78
N ALA A 36 4.27 12.04 11.05
CA ALA A 36 4.04 12.41 9.65
C ALA A 36 3.71 13.89 9.43
N LEU A 37 2.96 14.49 10.36
CA LEU A 37 2.59 15.92 10.28
C LEU A 37 3.70 16.84 10.77
N LEU A 38 4.48 16.43 11.77
CA LEU A 38 5.56 17.22 12.32
C LEU A 38 6.85 17.14 11.50
N ARG A 39 7.09 16.00 10.82
CA ARG A 39 8.31 15.74 10.04
C ARG A 39 7.98 15.05 8.71
N PRO A 40 7.22 15.71 7.81
CA PRO A 40 6.94 15.15 6.50
C PRO A 40 8.21 15.07 5.66
N GLU A 41 8.35 14.00 4.87
CA GLU A 41 9.47 13.82 3.95
C GLU A 41 9.17 14.50 2.61
N ASN A 42 9.98 15.51 2.28
CA ASN A 42 9.96 16.13 0.97
C ASN A 42 10.61 15.18 -0.04
N ASN A 43 9.95 14.94 -1.15
CA ASN A 43 10.45 14.15 -2.26
C ASN A 43 10.02 14.80 -3.58
N PHE A 44 10.69 14.44 -4.67
CA PHE A 44 10.44 15.04 -5.99
C PHE A 44 8.99 14.80 -6.46
N ASP A 45 8.42 13.61 -6.23
CA ASP A 45 7.06 13.27 -6.62
C ASP A 45 6.01 14.20 -5.98
N ALA A 46 6.29 14.77 -4.81
CA ALA A 46 5.38 15.71 -4.17
C ALA A 46 5.18 16.99 -5.01
N ILE A 47 6.17 17.42 -5.79
CA ILE A 47 6.03 18.58 -6.70
C ILE A 47 5.03 18.24 -7.80
N THR A 48 5.17 17.08 -8.43
CA THR A 48 4.32 16.67 -9.56
C THR A 48 2.89 16.38 -9.12
N TYR A 49 2.68 15.76 -7.94
CA TYR A 49 1.34 15.59 -7.38
C TYR A 49 0.70 16.92 -6.99
N ALA A 50 1.46 17.89 -6.49
CA ALA A 50 0.91 19.20 -6.12
C ALA A 50 0.48 19.95 -7.38
N ALA A 51 1.30 19.91 -8.43
CA ALA A 51 0.96 20.49 -9.72
C ALA A 51 -0.32 19.85 -10.31
N LEU A 52 -0.45 18.52 -10.27
CA LEU A 52 -1.64 17.82 -10.73
C LEU A 52 -2.88 18.17 -9.90
N ALA A 53 -2.75 18.30 -8.58
CA ALA A 53 -3.84 18.71 -7.71
C ALA A 53 -4.33 20.13 -8.05
N LYS A 54 -3.40 21.08 -8.26
CA LYS A 54 -3.69 22.44 -8.73
C LYS A 54 -4.37 22.43 -10.11
N GLN A 55 -3.82 21.70 -11.08
CA GLN A 55 -4.42 21.56 -12.41
C GLN A 55 -5.83 20.96 -12.36
N PHE A 56 -6.06 19.98 -11.48
CA PHE A 56 -7.39 19.38 -11.26
C PHE A 56 -8.41 20.41 -10.76
N ARG A 57 -7.96 21.49 -10.11
CA ARG A 57 -8.80 22.62 -9.67
C ARG A 57 -8.93 23.73 -10.72
N GLY A 58 -8.25 23.62 -11.86
CA GLY A 58 -8.19 24.67 -12.88
C GLY A 58 -7.15 25.76 -12.60
N GLU A 59 -6.20 25.51 -11.69
CA GLU A 59 -5.12 26.45 -11.33
C GLU A 59 -3.84 26.17 -12.13
N ALA A 60 -2.95 27.17 -12.22
CA ALA A 60 -1.61 26.99 -12.78
C ALA A 60 -0.78 26.05 -11.89
N GLY A 61 -0.51 24.83 -12.37
CA GLY A 61 0.08 23.78 -11.54
C GLY A 61 1.61 23.81 -11.41
N HIS A 62 2.32 24.07 -12.51
CA HIS A 62 3.78 23.88 -12.58
C HIS A 62 4.54 24.85 -11.67
N ALA A 63 4.58 26.15 -12.02
CA ALA A 63 5.31 27.16 -11.26
C ALA A 63 4.88 27.23 -9.77
N ALA A 64 3.58 27.13 -9.50
CA ALA A 64 3.04 27.21 -8.15
C ALA A 64 3.47 26.02 -7.27
N ALA A 65 3.54 24.80 -7.81
CA ALA A 65 4.00 23.63 -7.05
C ALA A 65 5.50 23.68 -6.73
N TYR A 66 6.31 24.15 -7.68
CA TYR A 66 7.74 24.36 -7.44
C TYR A 66 7.99 25.43 -6.37
N GLU A 67 7.25 26.54 -6.43
CA GLU A 67 7.37 27.60 -5.43
C GLU A 67 6.92 27.13 -4.05
N GLU A 68 5.80 26.42 -3.95
CA GLU A 68 5.32 25.84 -2.69
C GLU A 68 6.36 24.90 -2.07
N MET A 69 7.00 24.04 -2.89
CA MET A 69 8.08 23.16 -2.42
C MET A 69 9.33 23.93 -2.03
N ARG A 70 9.71 24.98 -2.76
CA ARG A 70 10.87 25.82 -2.43
C ARG A 70 10.71 26.48 -1.07
N VAL A 71 9.51 27.00 -0.78
CA VAL A 71 9.17 27.59 0.52
C VAL A 71 9.16 26.53 1.62
N ALA A 72 8.56 25.36 1.37
CA ALA A 72 8.43 24.31 2.38
C ALA A 72 9.74 23.59 2.73
N ALA A 73 10.61 23.36 1.74
CA ALA A 73 11.88 22.65 1.93
C ALA A 73 13.04 23.58 2.32
N GLY A 74 12.96 24.86 1.94
CA GLY A 74 14.09 25.79 1.98
C GLY A 74 15.06 25.60 0.82
N PRO A 75 15.91 26.60 0.51
CA PRO A 75 16.69 26.63 -0.73
C PRO A 75 17.65 25.45 -0.91
N GLU A 76 18.33 25.03 0.15
CA GLU A 76 19.33 23.96 0.08
C GLU A 76 18.68 22.60 -0.19
N ALA A 77 17.65 22.24 0.58
CA ALA A 77 16.94 20.97 0.39
C ALA A 77 16.17 20.96 -0.92
N PHE A 78 15.59 22.11 -1.33
CA PHE A 78 14.97 22.25 -2.65
C PHE A 78 15.99 22.01 -3.77
N GLY A 79 17.17 22.61 -3.71
CA GLY A 79 18.24 22.40 -4.70
C GLY A 79 18.67 20.94 -4.82
N LYS A 80 18.67 20.19 -3.71
CA LYS A 80 18.91 18.73 -3.71
C LYS A 80 17.75 17.96 -4.38
N LEU A 81 16.50 18.37 -4.14
CA LEU A 81 15.31 17.71 -4.71
C LEU A 81 15.19 17.91 -6.23
N VAL A 82 15.45 19.13 -6.72
CA VAL A 82 15.38 19.45 -8.15
C VAL A 82 16.73 19.30 -8.87
N GLY A 83 17.74 18.77 -8.17
CA GLY A 83 19.06 18.55 -8.71
C GLY A 83 19.10 17.45 -9.78
N GLY A 84 20.24 17.39 -10.49
CA GLY A 84 20.47 16.44 -11.57
C GLY A 84 19.79 16.81 -12.89
N PRO A 85 20.13 16.13 -14.01
CA PRO A 85 19.64 16.49 -15.34
C PRO A 85 18.11 16.44 -15.46
N TYR A 86 17.48 15.40 -14.90
CA TYR A 86 16.03 15.22 -14.93
C TYR A 86 15.29 16.30 -14.12
N GLY A 87 15.67 16.49 -12.85
CA GLY A 87 15.01 17.44 -11.95
C GLY A 87 15.14 18.88 -12.43
N ALA A 88 16.32 19.27 -12.92
CA ALA A 88 16.59 20.61 -13.42
C ALA A 88 15.78 20.92 -14.68
N ARG A 89 15.61 19.93 -15.56
CA ARG A 89 14.80 20.08 -16.78
C ARG A 89 13.31 20.12 -16.47
N MET A 90 12.81 19.25 -15.57
CA MET A 90 11.43 19.31 -15.09
C MET A 90 11.09 20.68 -14.48
N ALA A 91 12.05 21.34 -13.82
CA ALA A 91 11.86 22.66 -13.22
C ALA A 91 11.88 23.81 -14.24
N SER A 92 12.74 23.74 -15.25
CA SER A 92 12.97 24.84 -16.20
C SER A 92 12.18 24.76 -17.50
N ASP A 93 11.70 23.58 -17.90
CA ASP A 93 11.00 23.32 -19.16
C ASP A 93 9.59 22.77 -18.89
N GLU A 94 8.58 23.63 -19.01
CA GLU A 94 7.17 23.25 -18.77
C GLU A 94 6.68 22.20 -19.78
N ALA A 95 7.10 22.25 -21.04
CA ALA A 95 6.69 21.26 -22.03
C ALA A 95 7.23 19.86 -21.66
N TYR A 96 8.48 19.81 -21.20
CA TYR A 96 9.08 18.59 -20.69
C TYR A 96 8.35 18.11 -19.41
N PHE A 97 8.00 19.01 -18.51
CA PHE A 97 7.19 18.68 -17.34
C PHE A 97 5.85 18.03 -17.72
N GLN A 98 5.11 18.65 -18.65
CA GLN A 98 3.82 18.13 -19.14
C GLN A 98 3.96 16.75 -19.79
N ALA A 99 5.05 16.51 -20.53
CA ALA A 99 5.32 15.20 -21.14
C ALA A 99 5.54 14.08 -20.10
N ASN A 100 5.97 14.42 -18.88
CA ASN A 100 6.22 13.47 -17.80
C ASN A 100 5.04 13.30 -16.83
N LEU A 101 4.06 14.23 -16.82
CA LEU A 101 2.87 14.16 -15.97
C LEU A 101 2.05 12.87 -16.09
N PRO A 102 1.90 12.23 -17.26
CA PRO A 102 1.28 10.91 -17.40
C PRO A 102 1.70 9.86 -16.34
N PHE A 103 2.95 9.91 -15.87
CA PHE A 103 3.48 9.00 -14.84
C PHE A 103 2.78 9.17 -13.49
N TYR A 104 2.52 10.42 -13.13
CA TYR A 104 1.93 10.80 -11.86
C TYR A 104 0.39 10.83 -11.93
N ALA A 105 -0.18 11.16 -13.09
CA ALA A 105 -1.62 11.18 -13.33
C ALA A 105 -2.31 9.81 -13.19
N SER A 106 -1.54 8.72 -13.21
CA SER A 106 -2.03 7.33 -13.01
C SER A 106 -2.55 7.02 -11.61
N LYS A 107 -2.59 7.99 -10.68
CA LYS A 107 -3.13 7.84 -9.31
C LYS A 107 -4.27 8.84 -9.04
N PRO A 108 -5.37 8.82 -9.82
CA PRO A 108 -6.40 9.85 -9.77
C PRO A 108 -7.07 9.99 -8.40
N LEU A 109 -7.26 8.91 -7.64
CA LEU A 109 -7.92 9.02 -6.34
C LEU A 109 -7.06 9.79 -5.32
N TYR A 110 -5.73 9.58 -5.36
CA TYR A 110 -4.81 10.34 -4.52
C TYR A 110 -4.80 11.81 -4.92
N ILE A 111 -4.73 12.11 -6.21
CA ILE A 111 -4.76 13.49 -6.72
C ILE A 111 -6.05 14.19 -6.32
N ALA A 112 -7.20 13.53 -6.43
CA ALA A 112 -8.49 14.08 -6.02
C ALA A 112 -8.54 14.36 -4.50
N ALA A 113 -8.02 13.45 -3.68
CA ALA A 113 -7.94 13.63 -2.23
C ALA A 113 -7.05 14.82 -1.85
N VAL A 114 -5.86 14.91 -2.45
CA VAL A 114 -4.95 16.06 -2.26
C VAL A 114 -5.59 17.34 -2.75
N SER A 115 -6.25 17.32 -3.91
CA SER A 115 -6.93 18.50 -4.46
C SER A 115 -8.01 19.03 -3.52
N LEU A 116 -8.86 18.14 -3.00
CA LEU A 116 -9.92 18.49 -2.06
C LEU A 116 -9.36 19.08 -0.76
N LEU A 117 -8.38 18.42 -0.15
CA LEU A 117 -7.77 18.91 1.08
C LEU A 117 -6.95 20.18 0.84
N GLY A 118 -6.30 20.32 -0.32
CA GLY A 118 -5.55 21.51 -0.71
C GLY A 118 -6.43 22.77 -0.76
N ARG A 119 -7.69 22.64 -1.17
CA ARG A 119 -8.68 23.74 -1.07
C ARG A 119 -8.97 24.14 0.38
N LEU A 120 -8.96 23.18 1.29
CA LEU A 120 -9.29 23.41 2.71
C LEU A 120 -8.09 23.96 3.49
N THR A 121 -6.88 23.50 3.16
CA THR A 121 -5.65 23.86 3.87
C THR A 121 -4.92 25.07 3.27
N GLY A 122 -5.18 25.38 2.00
CA GLY A 122 -4.39 26.37 1.24
C GLY A 122 -2.98 25.89 0.87
N SER A 123 -2.63 24.63 1.16
CA SER A 123 -1.34 24.02 0.81
C SER A 123 -1.54 22.57 0.37
N ASP A 124 -1.10 22.26 -0.86
CA ASP A 124 -1.12 20.93 -1.43
C ASP A 124 -0.10 20.01 -0.75
N LEU A 125 1.03 20.55 -0.30
CA LEU A 125 2.02 19.78 0.45
C LEU A 125 1.51 19.37 1.84
N LEU A 126 0.84 20.27 2.56
CA LEU A 126 0.17 19.93 3.81
C LEU A 126 -0.97 18.93 3.57
N ALA A 127 -1.74 19.11 2.49
CA ALA A 127 -2.80 18.19 2.10
C ALA A 127 -2.26 16.76 1.87
N MET A 128 -1.14 16.60 1.15
CA MET A 128 -0.50 15.29 0.99
C MET A 128 -0.08 14.67 2.31
N SER A 129 0.55 15.45 3.19
CA SER A 129 0.94 14.98 4.53
C SER A 129 -0.28 14.53 5.34
N LEU A 130 -1.40 15.25 5.26
CA LEU A 130 -2.65 14.85 5.91
C LEU A 130 -3.23 13.55 5.32
N VAL A 131 -3.22 13.40 3.98
CA VAL A 131 -3.66 12.15 3.33
C VAL A 131 -2.82 10.98 3.81
N SER A 132 -1.50 11.07 3.76
CA SER A 132 -0.60 9.97 4.18
C SER A 132 -0.73 9.65 5.67
N ALA A 133 -0.75 10.69 6.52
CA ALA A 133 -0.87 10.53 7.96
C ALA A 133 -2.19 9.89 8.37
N ALA A 134 -3.32 10.40 7.83
CA ALA A 134 -4.64 9.88 8.12
C ALA A 134 -4.82 8.47 7.57
N ALA A 135 -4.40 8.21 6.32
CA ALA A 135 -4.50 6.88 5.73
C ALA A 135 -3.69 5.84 6.52
N THR A 136 -2.50 6.20 6.98
CA THR A 136 -1.67 5.30 7.81
C THR A 136 -2.32 5.03 9.17
N ALA A 137 -2.79 6.07 9.85
CA ALA A 137 -3.49 5.91 11.14
C ALA A 137 -4.74 5.02 11.01
N ILE A 138 -5.54 5.23 9.96
CA ILE A 138 -6.70 4.39 9.64
C ILE A 138 -6.26 2.96 9.34
N ALA A 139 -5.21 2.76 8.54
CA ALA A 139 -4.69 1.43 8.22
C ALA A 139 -4.20 0.66 9.46
N ILE A 140 -3.57 1.34 10.42
CA ILE A 140 -3.15 0.77 11.72
C ILE A 140 -4.37 0.31 12.52
N VAL A 141 -5.39 1.17 12.62
CA VAL A 141 -6.65 0.83 13.30
C VAL A 141 -7.37 -0.33 12.62
N LEU A 142 -7.43 -0.35 11.29
CA LEU A 142 -8.02 -1.45 10.52
C LEU A 142 -7.24 -2.75 10.67
N SER A 143 -5.92 -2.66 10.83
CA SER A 143 -5.06 -3.81 11.11
C SER A 143 -5.35 -4.44 12.47
N PHE A 144 -5.86 -3.68 13.46
CA PHE A 144 -6.35 -4.26 14.71
C PHE A 144 -7.59 -5.13 14.47
N PHE A 145 -8.56 -4.63 13.71
CA PHE A 145 -9.75 -5.42 13.36
C PHE A 145 -9.38 -6.66 12.53
N LEU A 146 -8.42 -6.54 11.61
CA LEU A 146 -7.84 -7.68 10.91
C LEU A 146 -7.19 -8.66 11.90
N GLY A 147 -6.40 -8.15 12.84
CA GLY A 147 -5.81 -8.94 13.93
C GLY A 147 -6.85 -9.70 14.73
N THR A 148 -8.00 -9.10 15.07
CA THR A 148 -9.08 -9.80 15.79
C THR A 148 -9.71 -10.95 15.02
N ARG A 149 -9.56 -11.00 13.69
CA ARG A 149 -9.98 -12.13 12.84
C ARG A 149 -8.90 -13.20 12.72
N LEU A 150 -7.62 -12.81 12.78
CA LEU A 150 -6.49 -13.71 12.54
C LEU A 150 -5.91 -14.30 13.83
N LEU A 151 -6.00 -13.60 14.95
CA LEU A 151 -5.23 -13.84 16.16
C LEU A 151 -6.11 -14.09 17.38
N PRO A 152 -5.66 -14.93 18.32
CA PRO A 152 -6.27 -14.98 19.64
C PRO A 152 -5.98 -13.69 20.43
N PRO A 153 -6.80 -13.35 21.45
CA PRO A 153 -6.70 -12.10 22.20
C PRO A 153 -5.29 -11.75 22.71
N GLN A 154 -4.56 -12.74 23.24
CA GLN A 154 -3.21 -12.57 23.79
C GLN A 154 -2.14 -12.21 22.75
N ALA A 155 -2.39 -12.48 21.46
CA ALA A 155 -1.44 -12.19 20.38
C ALA A 155 -1.72 -10.84 19.69
N LEU A 156 -2.77 -10.11 20.08
CA LEU A 156 -3.16 -8.86 19.41
C LEU A 156 -2.12 -7.73 19.54
N LEU A 157 -1.21 -7.82 20.51
CA LEU A 157 -0.06 -6.91 20.58
C LEU A 157 0.89 -7.03 19.38
N ALA A 158 0.80 -8.11 18.59
CA ALA A 158 1.52 -8.21 17.33
C ALA A 158 1.09 -7.14 16.31
N VAL A 159 -0.12 -6.58 16.41
CA VAL A 159 -0.62 -5.56 15.48
C VAL A 159 0.21 -4.27 15.52
N PRO A 160 0.32 -3.55 16.65
CA PRO A 160 1.15 -2.35 16.70
C PRO A 160 2.62 -2.65 16.40
N LEU A 161 3.15 -3.80 16.81
CA LEU A 161 4.53 -4.21 16.53
C LEU A 161 4.77 -4.46 15.03
N ALA A 162 3.81 -5.03 14.32
CA ALA A 162 3.89 -5.27 12.88
C ALA A 162 4.15 -3.98 12.11
N TRP A 163 3.55 -2.86 12.52
CA TRP A 163 3.73 -1.56 11.87
C TRP A 163 5.11 -0.94 12.12
N PHE A 164 5.74 -1.20 13.27
CA PHE A 164 7.14 -0.82 13.49
C PHE A 164 8.10 -1.65 12.63
N VAL A 165 7.92 -2.98 12.62
CA VAL A 165 8.75 -3.89 11.81
C VAL A 165 8.61 -3.59 10.31
N ALA A 166 7.42 -3.21 9.86
CA ALA A 166 7.14 -2.88 8.47
C ALA A 166 7.58 -1.46 8.06
N ALA A 167 8.37 -0.75 8.88
CA ALA A 167 8.79 0.63 8.63
C ALA A 167 7.62 1.61 8.37
N GLY A 168 6.47 1.38 9.03
CA GLY A 168 5.23 2.12 8.74
C GLY A 168 5.31 3.63 8.98
N LEU A 169 6.20 4.09 9.88
CA LEU A 169 6.40 5.52 10.11
C LEU A 169 6.97 6.23 8.89
N LYS A 170 7.93 5.62 8.19
CA LYS A 170 8.52 6.14 6.94
C LYS A 170 7.45 6.26 5.86
N THR A 171 6.55 5.29 5.77
CA THR A 171 5.42 5.40 4.82
C THR A 171 4.43 6.49 5.21
N ALA A 172 4.25 6.76 6.51
CA ALA A 172 3.39 7.84 6.98
C ALA A 172 3.94 9.23 6.63
N THR A 173 5.27 9.41 6.70
CA THR A 173 5.95 10.70 6.41
C THR A 173 6.06 10.98 4.92
N LEU A 174 6.02 9.97 4.07
CA LEU A 174 6.10 10.10 2.61
C LEU A 174 4.82 10.71 2.00
N ARG A 175 5.00 11.77 1.21
CA ARG A 175 3.94 12.44 0.44
C ARG A 175 3.62 11.71 -0.88
N THR A 176 3.22 10.45 -0.78
CA THR A 176 2.95 9.57 -1.92
C THR A 176 1.60 8.83 -1.74
N PRO A 177 1.02 8.26 -2.81
CA PRO A 177 -0.22 7.48 -2.73
C PRO A 177 -0.12 6.18 -1.90
N ASP A 178 1.08 5.83 -1.41
CA ASP A 178 1.43 4.53 -0.84
C ASP A 178 0.64 4.24 0.44
N ALA A 179 0.58 5.19 1.37
CA ALA A 179 -0.19 5.06 2.61
C ALA A 179 -1.69 4.85 2.33
N LEU A 180 -2.23 5.58 1.36
CA LEU A 180 -3.64 5.44 0.93
C LEU A 180 -3.89 4.06 0.30
N ALA A 181 -2.95 3.57 -0.51
CA ALA A 181 -3.03 2.24 -1.08
C ALA A 181 -2.98 1.14 -0.01
N ILE A 182 -2.15 1.28 1.02
CA ILE A 182 -2.07 0.33 2.14
C ILE A 182 -3.38 0.34 2.94
N MET A 183 -3.97 1.51 3.19
CA MET A 183 -5.28 1.62 3.82
C MET A 183 -6.33 0.81 3.04
N PHE A 184 -6.40 0.98 1.71
CA PHE A 184 -7.32 0.21 0.88
C PHE A 184 -6.98 -1.29 0.85
N GLN A 185 -5.70 -1.67 0.81
CA GLN A 185 -5.27 -3.06 0.89
C GLN A 185 -5.79 -3.75 2.16
N ILE A 186 -5.54 -3.16 3.33
CA ILE A 186 -5.96 -3.73 4.62
C ILE A 186 -7.48 -3.76 4.72
N THR A 187 -8.17 -2.70 4.27
CA THR A 187 -9.64 -2.66 4.23
C THR A 187 -10.21 -3.76 3.34
N PHE A 188 -9.62 -3.95 2.15
CA PHE A 188 -10.04 -4.98 1.19
C PHE A 188 -9.84 -6.37 1.78
N VAL A 189 -8.67 -6.68 2.36
CA VAL A 189 -8.40 -7.97 3.00
C VAL A 189 -9.38 -8.21 4.15
N LEU A 190 -9.62 -7.22 5.00
CA LEU A 190 -10.58 -7.32 6.11
C LEU A 190 -12.01 -7.61 5.61
N ALA A 191 -12.47 -6.91 4.57
CA ALA A 191 -13.78 -7.13 3.98
C ALA A 191 -13.87 -8.49 3.25
N TRP A 192 -12.78 -8.92 2.61
CA TRP A 192 -12.69 -10.19 1.90
C TRP A 192 -12.78 -11.37 2.85
N LEU A 193 -12.19 -11.28 4.05
CA LEU A 193 -12.32 -12.27 5.12
C LEU A 193 -13.72 -12.37 5.74
N ASN A 194 -14.69 -11.53 5.35
CA ASN A 194 -16.04 -11.61 5.90
C ASN A 194 -16.80 -12.84 5.36
N ASP A 195 -17.37 -13.67 6.24
CA ASP A 195 -18.05 -14.92 5.88
C ASP A 195 -19.38 -14.75 5.15
N ARG A 196 -19.92 -13.53 5.10
CA ARG A 196 -21.18 -13.24 4.42
C ARG A 196 -21.03 -13.35 2.90
N SER A 197 -21.66 -14.35 2.31
CA SER A 197 -21.76 -14.49 0.85
C SER A 197 -23.03 -13.82 0.30
N ASP A 198 -23.18 -12.51 0.51
CA ASP A 198 -24.29 -11.74 -0.03
C ASP A 198 -23.83 -10.71 -1.07
N TRP A 199 -24.77 -10.16 -1.82
CA TRP A 199 -24.49 -9.13 -2.83
C TRP A 199 -23.90 -7.85 -2.23
N ARG A 200 -24.15 -7.59 -0.93
CA ARG A 200 -23.60 -6.42 -0.22
C ARG A 200 -22.10 -6.56 -0.06
N ARG A 201 -21.59 -7.75 0.29
CA ARG A 201 -20.15 -8.03 0.29
C ARG A 201 -19.55 -7.79 -1.08
N THR A 202 -20.18 -8.30 -2.15
CA THR A 202 -19.70 -8.10 -3.52
C THR A 202 -19.60 -6.61 -3.86
N LEU A 203 -20.65 -5.83 -3.55
CA LEU A 203 -20.64 -4.39 -3.78
C LEU A 203 -19.50 -3.68 -3.03
N VAL A 204 -19.32 -4.00 -1.74
CA VAL A 204 -18.22 -3.43 -0.93
C VAL A 204 -16.85 -3.79 -1.51
N LEU A 205 -16.64 -5.06 -1.89
CA LEU A 205 -15.39 -5.49 -2.51
C LEU A 205 -15.15 -4.81 -3.86
N THR A 206 -16.19 -4.63 -4.68
CA THR A 206 -16.10 -3.90 -5.94
C THR A 206 -15.68 -2.45 -5.71
N LEU A 207 -16.34 -1.74 -4.80
CA LEU A 207 -16.00 -0.33 -4.50
C LEU A 207 -14.56 -0.19 -3.96
N LEU A 208 -14.14 -1.10 -3.07
CA LEU A 208 -12.78 -1.11 -2.55
C LEU A 208 -11.75 -1.46 -3.62
N ALA A 209 -12.04 -2.41 -4.52
CA ALA A 209 -11.15 -2.77 -5.62
C ALA A 209 -10.96 -1.58 -6.59
N VAL A 210 -12.05 -0.90 -6.96
CA VAL A 210 -12.02 0.31 -7.79
C VAL A 210 -11.18 1.40 -7.11
N ALA A 211 -11.46 1.70 -5.84
CA ALA A 211 -10.73 2.73 -5.09
C ALA A 211 -9.23 2.42 -4.95
N TRP A 212 -8.90 1.14 -4.68
CA TRP A 212 -7.52 0.71 -4.52
C TRP A 212 -6.74 0.81 -5.83
N VAL A 213 -7.29 0.28 -6.94
CA VAL A 213 -6.66 0.36 -8.28
C VAL A 213 -6.54 1.82 -8.75
N ALA A 214 -7.53 2.66 -8.47
CA ALA A 214 -7.49 4.10 -8.78
C ALA A 214 -6.48 4.88 -7.91
N THR A 215 -6.07 4.32 -6.78
CA THR A 215 -4.95 4.87 -5.97
C THR A 215 -3.61 4.38 -6.51
N ARG A 216 -3.54 3.09 -6.86
CA ARG A 216 -2.31 2.40 -7.29
C ARG A 216 -2.66 1.24 -8.22
N SER A 217 -2.28 1.35 -9.48
CA SER A 217 -2.64 0.40 -10.54
C SER A 217 -2.10 -1.02 -10.31
N ASN A 218 -0.96 -1.17 -9.62
CA ASN A 218 -0.38 -2.47 -9.26
C ASN A 218 -1.20 -3.25 -8.21
N ALA A 219 -2.17 -2.62 -7.55
CA ALA A 219 -3.11 -3.30 -6.64
C ALA A 219 -3.87 -4.44 -7.32
N ILE A 220 -4.02 -4.37 -8.65
CA ILE A 220 -4.69 -5.40 -9.45
C ILE A 220 -4.06 -6.79 -9.26
N LEU A 221 -2.76 -6.87 -8.99
CA LEU A 221 -2.06 -8.14 -8.82
C LEU A 221 -2.61 -8.90 -7.61
N LEU A 222 -2.62 -8.29 -6.41
CA LEU A 222 -3.13 -8.95 -5.21
C LEU A 222 -4.63 -9.25 -5.34
N LEU A 223 -5.40 -8.33 -5.92
CA LEU A 223 -6.83 -8.51 -6.15
C LEU A 223 -7.12 -9.77 -6.97
N VAL A 224 -6.45 -9.95 -8.11
CA VAL A 224 -6.65 -11.12 -8.97
C VAL A 224 -6.30 -12.42 -8.22
N PHE A 225 -5.19 -12.45 -7.48
CA PHE A 225 -4.79 -13.65 -6.74
C PHE A 225 -5.71 -13.98 -5.55
N LEU A 226 -6.22 -12.97 -4.83
CA LEU A 226 -7.21 -13.18 -3.76
C LEU A 226 -8.56 -13.66 -4.29
N LEU A 227 -9.00 -13.13 -5.43
CA LEU A 227 -10.25 -13.54 -6.08
C LEU A 227 -10.14 -14.94 -6.69
N ALA A 228 -8.99 -15.30 -7.27
CA ALA A 228 -8.70 -16.66 -7.70
C ALA A 228 -8.69 -17.62 -6.50
N ALA A 229 -8.07 -17.21 -5.38
CA ALA A 229 -8.08 -17.97 -4.14
C ALA A 229 -9.49 -18.18 -3.57
N GLU A 230 -10.37 -17.17 -3.62
CA GLU A 230 -11.77 -17.28 -3.21
C GLU A 230 -12.49 -18.40 -3.97
N TRP A 231 -12.26 -18.48 -5.29
CA TRP A 231 -12.83 -19.50 -6.14
C TRP A 231 -12.27 -20.90 -5.82
N LEU A 232 -10.96 -21.01 -5.66
CA LEU A 232 -10.26 -22.29 -5.44
C LEU A 232 -10.50 -22.88 -4.05
N TYR A 233 -10.53 -22.04 -3.00
CA TYR A 233 -10.46 -22.49 -1.61
C TYR A 233 -11.75 -22.27 -0.81
N ALA A 234 -12.53 -21.21 -1.08
CA ALA A 234 -13.55 -20.74 -0.15
C ALA A 234 -15.01 -21.00 -0.59
N GLY A 235 -15.33 -21.03 -1.89
CA GLY A 235 -16.74 -21.16 -2.28
C GLY A 235 -17.06 -21.69 -3.68
N GLY A 236 -16.07 -22.20 -4.41
CA GLY A 236 -16.27 -22.89 -5.68
C GLY A 236 -17.10 -22.08 -6.68
N ARG A 237 -17.97 -22.75 -7.45
CA ARG A 237 -18.77 -22.12 -8.52
C ARG A 237 -19.68 -20.98 -8.04
N ARG A 238 -20.12 -20.98 -6.77
CA ARG A 238 -21.03 -19.95 -6.24
C ARG A 238 -20.33 -18.59 -6.07
N GLN A 239 -19.04 -18.57 -5.77
CA GLN A 239 -18.26 -17.33 -5.62
C GLN A 239 -17.66 -16.84 -6.94
N LEU A 240 -17.73 -17.64 -8.01
CA LEU A 240 -17.12 -17.31 -9.28
C LEU A 240 -17.70 -16.02 -9.87
N LEU A 241 -19.03 -15.89 -9.93
CA LEU A 241 -19.67 -14.70 -10.49
C LEU A 241 -19.36 -13.42 -9.69
N PRO A 242 -19.51 -13.40 -8.35
CA PRO A 242 -19.04 -12.28 -7.53
C PRO A 242 -17.57 -11.92 -7.75
N ALA A 243 -16.68 -12.93 -7.77
CA ALA A 243 -15.26 -12.71 -7.95
C ALA A 243 -14.93 -12.13 -9.34
N LEU A 244 -15.57 -12.65 -10.39
CA LEU A 244 -15.43 -12.13 -11.75
C LEU A 244 -15.94 -10.69 -11.86
N PHE A 245 -17.03 -10.34 -11.17
CA PHE A 245 -17.55 -8.98 -11.17
C PHE A 245 -16.56 -7.99 -10.51
N VAL A 246 -16.00 -8.35 -9.36
CA VAL A 246 -14.96 -7.53 -8.70
C VAL A 246 -13.71 -7.41 -9.58
N ALA A 247 -13.26 -8.52 -10.17
CA ALA A 247 -12.10 -8.54 -11.07
C ALA A 247 -12.34 -7.69 -12.32
N ALA A 248 -13.51 -7.79 -12.95
CA ALA A 248 -13.86 -7.00 -14.13
C ALA A 248 -13.87 -5.50 -13.81
N ALA A 249 -14.41 -5.11 -12.65
CA ALA A 249 -14.38 -3.71 -12.21
C ALA A 249 -12.95 -3.21 -11.95
N ALA A 250 -12.09 -4.03 -11.34
CA ALA A 250 -10.68 -3.70 -11.13
C ALA A 250 -9.92 -3.54 -12.46
N VAL A 251 -10.11 -4.46 -13.41
CA VAL A 251 -9.52 -4.39 -14.76
C VAL A 251 -10.04 -3.17 -15.52
N ALA A 252 -11.34 -2.91 -15.50
CA ALA A 252 -11.94 -1.74 -16.14
C ALA A 252 -11.36 -0.45 -15.56
N THR A 253 -11.18 -0.39 -14.23
CA THR A 253 -10.55 0.76 -13.57
C THR A 253 -9.09 0.91 -14.00
N TYR A 254 -8.31 -0.17 -14.03
CA TYR A 254 -6.92 -0.16 -14.49
C TYR A 254 -6.80 0.39 -15.93
N LEU A 255 -7.65 -0.10 -16.84
CA LEU A 255 -7.66 0.34 -18.24
C LEU A 255 -8.13 1.80 -18.38
N LEU A 256 -9.15 2.21 -17.62
CA LEU A 256 -9.65 3.57 -17.62
C LEU A 256 -8.59 4.56 -17.10
N VAL A 257 -7.98 4.26 -15.96
CA VAL A 257 -6.89 5.06 -15.39
C VAL A 257 -5.74 5.16 -16.38
N GLY A 258 -5.31 4.05 -16.97
CA GLY A 258 -4.25 4.05 -17.99
C GLY A 258 -4.61 4.93 -19.18
N ARG A 259 -5.83 4.84 -19.70
CA ARG A 259 -6.29 5.65 -20.84
C ARG A 259 -6.34 7.14 -20.48
N LEU A 260 -6.86 7.49 -19.30
CA LEU A 260 -6.98 8.88 -18.85
C LEU A 260 -5.62 9.50 -18.54
N SER A 261 -4.65 8.70 -18.10
CA SER A 261 -3.30 9.18 -17.79
C SER A 261 -2.36 9.16 -19.00
N GLY A 262 -2.85 8.95 -20.23
CA GLY A 262 -2.02 8.94 -21.45
C GLY A 262 -1.22 7.65 -21.69
N ASN A 263 -1.42 6.61 -20.87
CA ASN A 263 -0.85 5.26 -20.98
C ASN A 263 0.62 5.20 -21.41
N LEU A 264 1.53 5.48 -20.48
CA LEU A 264 2.98 5.40 -20.70
C LEU A 264 3.46 4.03 -21.21
N GLY A 265 2.75 2.96 -20.86
CA GLY A 265 3.14 1.59 -21.16
C GLY A 265 4.28 1.08 -20.26
N HIS A 266 4.26 -0.22 -19.99
CA HIS A 266 5.25 -0.89 -19.14
C HIS A 266 6.69 -0.70 -19.63
N VAL A 267 6.90 -0.72 -20.95
CA VAL A 267 8.23 -0.61 -21.57
C VAL A 267 8.91 0.72 -21.28
N VAL A 268 8.17 1.83 -21.33
CA VAL A 268 8.73 3.16 -21.02
C VAL A 268 9.07 3.24 -19.54
N LEU A 269 8.15 2.79 -18.67
CA LEU A 269 8.34 2.76 -17.22
C LEU A 269 9.57 1.94 -16.83
N PHE A 270 9.70 0.74 -17.41
CA PHE A 270 10.78 -0.17 -17.12
C PHE A 270 12.12 0.41 -17.56
N ASN A 271 12.20 0.94 -18.79
CA ASN A 271 13.44 1.52 -19.27
C ASN A 271 13.86 2.74 -18.45
N PHE A 272 12.91 3.64 -18.15
CA PHE A 272 13.16 4.85 -17.36
C PHE A 272 13.61 4.56 -15.93
N ALA A 273 13.05 3.51 -15.31
CA ALA A 273 13.36 3.17 -13.93
C ALA A 273 14.61 2.28 -13.77
N PHE A 274 14.91 1.40 -14.76
CA PHE A 274 15.84 0.29 -14.53
C PHE A 274 16.93 0.07 -15.59
N VAL A 275 16.82 0.63 -16.80
CA VAL A 275 17.75 0.30 -17.90
C VAL A 275 18.63 1.49 -18.25
N ASP A 276 17.98 2.59 -18.65
CA ASP A 276 18.64 3.86 -18.82
C ASP A 276 18.11 4.75 -17.68
N GLN A 277 18.96 5.54 -17.02
CA GLN A 277 18.48 6.76 -16.36
C GLN A 277 18.80 7.93 -17.31
N PRO A 278 18.24 8.02 -18.53
CA PRO A 278 18.61 9.10 -19.41
C PRO A 278 18.00 10.40 -18.89
N ASP A 279 18.51 11.53 -19.38
CA ASP A 279 18.02 12.88 -19.10
C ASP A 279 16.53 13.12 -19.51
N ALA A 280 15.80 12.08 -19.93
CA ALA A 280 14.40 12.08 -20.36
C ALA A 280 13.73 10.71 -20.29
N MET A 281 12.44 10.65 -19.94
CA MET A 281 11.59 9.52 -20.36
C MET A 281 11.58 9.48 -21.90
N LYS A 282 12.18 8.45 -22.50
CA LYS A 282 12.20 8.27 -23.95
C LYS A 282 10.86 7.66 -24.41
N PHE A 283 10.13 8.40 -25.25
CA PHE A 283 8.90 7.96 -25.92
C PHE A 283 9.09 7.90 -27.43
N PRO A 284 8.32 7.07 -28.15
CA PRO A 284 8.35 5.61 -28.20
C PRO A 284 9.43 5.09 -29.18
N ASN A 285 9.84 3.80 -29.04
CA ASN A 285 10.66 2.94 -29.95
C ASN A 285 11.78 2.13 -29.25
N PHE A 286 11.89 2.19 -27.92
CA PHE A 286 12.80 1.30 -27.19
C PHE A 286 12.11 -0.02 -26.87
N ALA A 287 12.61 -1.13 -27.40
CA ALA A 287 12.24 -2.47 -26.94
C ALA A 287 13.08 -2.84 -25.72
N ILE A 288 12.49 -3.53 -24.74
CA ILE A 288 13.26 -4.12 -23.64
C ILE A 288 14.11 -5.25 -24.22
N SER A 289 15.43 -5.10 -24.21
CA SER A 289 16.31 -6.22 -24.56
C SER A 289 16.25 -7.28 -23.46
N ALA A 290 16.22 -8.57 -23.85
CA ALA A 290 16.19 -9.67 -22.88
C ALA A 290 17.39 -9.60 -21.89
N VAL A 291 18.55 -9.17 -22.40
CA VAL A 291 19.76 -8.95 -21.58
C VAL A 291 19.57 -7.79 -20.60
N GLY A 292 19.00 -6.66 -21.05
CA GLY A 292 18.71 -5.51 -20.18
C GLY A 292 17.72 -5.87 -19.07
N TYR A 293 16.67 -6.63 -19.41
CA TYR A 293 15.72 -7.14 -18.42
C TYR A 293 16.38 -8.06 -17.40
N ALA A 294 17.17 -9.04 -17.84
CA ALA A 294 17.87 -9.96 -16.94
C ALA A 294 18.84 -9.20 -16.01
N LYS A 295 19.57 -8.21 -16.54
CA LYS A 295 20.44 -7.34 -15.73
C LYS A 295 19.65 -6.56 -14.68
N ALA A 296 18.51 -5.97 -15.06
CA ALA A 296 17.65 -5.25 -14.12
C ALA A 296 17.12 -6.16 -13.00
N VAL A 297 16.69 -7.39 -13.33
CA VAL A 297 16.24 -8.37 -12.33
C VAL A 297 17.38 -8.78 -11.39
N ILE A 298 18.57 -9.07 -11.93
CA ILE A 298 19.74 -9.44 -11.11
C ILE A 298 20.17 -8.27 -10.21
N TYR A 299 20.22 -7.06 -10.76
CA TYR A 299 20.54 -5.87 -10.00
C TYR A 299 19.51 -5.63 -8.89
N GLY A 300 18.22 -5.71 -9.21
CA GLY A 300 17.14 -5.59 -8.23
C GLY A 300 17.22 -6.63 -7.12
N LEU A 301 17.67 -7.86 -7.42
CA LEU A 301 17.86 -8.90 -6.41
C LEU A 301 19.03 -8.57 -5.48
N PHE A 302 20.12 -8.04 -6.03
CA PHE A 302 21.27 -7.59 -5.26
C PHE A 302 20.91 -6.37 -4.39
N GLU A 303 20.19 -5.40 -4.95
CA GLU A 303 19.66 -4.23 -4.23
C GLU A 303 18.71 -4.69 -3.11
N ALA A 304 17.81 -5.64 -3.38
CA ALA A 304 16.93 -6.21 -2.38
C ALA A 304 17.71 -6.91 -1.26
N ALA A 305 18.74 -7.68 -1.59
CA ALA A 305 19.53 -8.38 -0.58
C ALA A 305 20.37 -7.44 0.30
N THR A 306 20.85 -6.33 -0.26
CA THR A 306 21.77 -5.40 0.42
C THR A 306 21.04 -4.28 1.16
N ASN A 307 20.01 -3.70 0.54
CA ASN A 307 19.33 -2.50 1.04
C ASN A 307 17.92 -2.76 1.55
N HIS A 308 17.26 -3.84 1.13
CA HIS A 308 15.87 -4.16 1.49
C HIS A 308 15.67 -5.64 1.91
N PRO A 309 16.48 -6.17 2.85
CA PRO A 309 16.46 -7.60 3.19
C PRO A 309 15.09 -8.08 3.71
N GLU A 310 14.28 -7.18 4.28
CA GLU A 310 12.92 -7.45 4.71
C GLU A 310 11.98 -7.89 3.58
N PHE A 311 12.23 -7.44 2.33
CA PHE A 311 11.50 -7.91 1.15
C PHE A 311 11.72 -9.41 0.91
N LEU A 312 12.99 -9.84 0.88
CA LEU A 312 13.36 -11.24 0.66
C LEU A 312 12.96 -12.12 1.85
N LEU A 313 13.14 -11.63 3.07
CA LEU A 313 12.70 -12.33 4.27
C LEU A 313 11.18 -12.57 4.25
N THR A 314 10.40 -11.58 3.82
CA THR A 314 8.95 -11.72 3.67
C THR A 314 8.58 -12.80 2.65
N ILE A 315 9.26 -12.84 1.50
CA ILE A 315 9.05 -13.91 0.50
C ILE A 315 9.33 -15.29 1.10
N VAL A 316 10.46 -15.46 1.80
CA VAL A 316 10.83 -16.72 2.44
C VAL A 316 9.79 -17.13 3.48
N VAL A 317 9.38 -16.22 4.36
CA VAL A 317 8.39 -16.48 5.40
C VAL A 317 7.04 -16.88 4.79
N LEU A 318 6.57 -16.17 3.76
CA LEU A 318 5.31 -16.50 3.07
C LEU A 318 5.39 -17.86 2.37
N ALA A 319 6.53 -18.20 1.78
CA ALA A 319 6.76 -19.53 1.19
C ALA A 319 6.73 -20.63 2.25
N CYS A 320 7.37 -20.42 3.41
CA CYS A 320 7.33 -21.36 4.53
C CYS A 320 5.91 -21.54 5.09
N LEU A 321 5.15 -20.45 5.25
CA LEU A 321 3.76 -20.49 5.71
C LEU A 321 2.87 -21.25 4.71
N GLY A 322 3.00 -20.95 3.41
CA GLY A 322 2.27 -21.65 2.36
C GLY A 322 2.60 -23.14 2.29
N ALA A 323 3.89 -23.50 2.39
CA ALA A 323 4.34 -24.89 2.41
C ALA A 323 3.84 -25.64 3.66
N ALA A 324 3.83 -25.00 4.82
CA ALA A 324 3.31 -25.58 6.06
C ALA A 324 1.80 -25.88 5.97
N ASP A 325 1.04 -25.11 5.17
CA ASP A 325 -0.39 -25.34 4.97
C ASP A 325 -0.69 -26.47 3.97
N LEU A 326 0.23 -26.84 3.06
CA LEU A 326 0.03 -27.95 2.11
C LEU A 326 -0.16 -29.30 2.82
N GLY A 327 0.44 -29.48 4.00
CA GLY A 327 0.32 -30.71 4.80
C GLY A 327 -0.88 -30.74 5.74
N ARG A 328 -1.68 -29.66 5.81
CA ARG A 328 -2.81 -29.57 6.75
C ARG A 328 -4.09 -30.16 6.16
N PRO A 329 -4.98 -30.74 6.99
CA PRO A 329 -6.29 -31.19 6.54
C PRO A 329 -7.08 -30.02 5.93
N LYS A 330 -8.02 -30.34 5.04
CA LYS A 330 -8.88 -29.34 4.37
C LYS A 330 -9.47 -28.36 5.40
N ALA A 331 -9.54 -27.09 5.02
CA ALA A 331 -10.07 -26.05 5.89
C ALA A 331 -11.51 -26.39 6.34
N VAL A 332 -11.77 -26.21 7.63
CA VAL A 332 -13.06 -26.54 8.26
C VAL A 332 -14.10 -25.45 7.99
N SER A 333 -13.66 -24.23 7.66
CA SER A 333 -14.53 -23.08 7.36
C SER A 333 -14.03 -22.28 6.16
N ALA A 334 -14.93 -21.50 5.54
CA ALA A 334 -14.57 -20.58 4.47
C ALA A 334 -13.57 -19.51 4.94
N LEU A 335 -13.73 -19.00 6.17
CA LEU A 335 -12.78 -18.09 6.80
C LEU A 335 -11.37 -18.68 6.85
N GLU A 336 -11.24 -19.89 7.37
CA GLU A 336 -9.94 -20.57 7.48
C GLU A 336 -9.32 -20.81 6.09
N ALA A 337 -10.14 -21.21 5.11
CA ALA A 337 -9.69 -21.38 3.73
C ALA A 337 -9.12 -20.08 3.14
N ARG A 338 -9.81 -18.95 3.38
CA ARG A 338 -9.34 -17.62 2.96
C ARG A 338 -8.07 -17.20 3.65
N ILE A 339 -7.96 -17.42 4.97
CA ILE A 339 -6.76 -17.10 5.74
C ILE A 339 -5.55 -17.87 5.19
N ARG A 340 -5.69 -19.18 4.94
CA ARG A 340 -4.62 -20.02 4.36
C ARG A 340 -4.23 -19.56 2.96
N ALA A 341 -5.17 -19.00 2.20
CA ALA A 341 -4.88 -18.50 0.86
C ALA A 341 -4.20 -17.13 0.83
N LEU A 342 -4.17 -16.37 1.94
CA LEU A 342 -3.48 -15.07 2.00
C LEU A 342 -1.98 -15.21 1.71
N ALA A 343 -1.31 -16.16 2.36
CA ALA A 343 0.14 -16.34 2.22
C ALA A 343 0.57 -16.61 0.77
N PRO A 344 0.01 -17.62 0.05
CA PRO A 344 0.37 -17.87 -1.34
C PRO A 344 -0.06 -16.73 -2.28
N ALA A 345 -1.21 -16.09 -2.06
CA ALA A 345 -1.64 -14.96 -2.89
C ALA A 345 -0.67 -13.77 -2.77
N MET A 346 -0.23 -13.46 -1.55
CA MET A 346 0.76 -12.41 -1.30
C MET A 346 2.14 -12.77 -1.87
N LEU A 347 2.58 -14.02 -1.70
CA LEU A 347 3.85 -14.51 -2.24
C LEU A 347 3.91 -14.34 -3.77
N VAL A 348 2.90 -14.86 -4.47
CA VAL A 348 2.83 -14.76 -5.93
C VAL A 348 2.74 -13.29 -6.36
N THR A 349 1.98 -12.47 -5.64
CA THR A 349 1.93 -11.03 -5.92
C THR A 349 3.29 -10.36 -5.82
N MET A 350 4.04 -10.60 -4.74
CA MET A 350 5.36 -9.99 -4.55
C MET A 350 6.35 -10.44 -5.62
N ILE A 351 6.36 -11.74 -5.97
CA ILE A 351 7.20 -12.28 -7.04
C ILE A 351 6.84 -11.65 -8.39
N VAL A 352 5.56 -11.64 -8.76
CA VAL A 352 5.11 -11.07 -10.04
C VAL A 352 5.37 -9.58 -10.09
N HIS A 353 5.12 -8.85 -9.01
CA HIS A 353 5.42 -7.41 -8.93
C HIS A 353 6.91 -7.15 -9.15
N PHE A 354 7.78 -7.91 -8.47
CA PHE A 354 9.22 -7.76 -8.58
C PHE A 354 9.75 -8.13 -9.98
N LEU A 355 9.19 -9.15 -10.62
CA LEU A 355 9.54 -9.47 -12.00
C LEU A 355 9.15 -8.31 -12.93
N LEU A 356 7.95 -7.75 -12.78
CA LEU A 356 7.51 -6.61 -13.59
C LEU A 356 8.26 -5.32 -13.26
N TYR A 357 8.63 -5.11 -12.01
CA TYR A 357 9.33 -3.92 -11.54
C TYR A 357 10.39 -4.38 -10.54
N PRO A 358 11.65 -4.58 -10.98
CA PRO A 358 12.76 -5.07 -10.15
C PRO A 358 13.23 -4.11 -9.05
N ALA A 359 12.29 -3.58 -8.27
CA ALA A 359 12.49 -2.68 -7.15
C ALA A 359 11.86 -3.30 -5.90
N ALA A 360 12.66 -3.41 -4.84
CA ALA A 360 12.22 -3.89 -3.53
C ALA A 360 11.88 -2.73 -2.57
N TRP A 361 11.45 -1.57 -3.09
CA TRP A 361 11.22 -0.38 -2.28
C TRP A 361 10.18 -0.65 -1.18
N GLU A 362 10.62 -0.58 0.08
CA GLU A 362 9.85 -0.84 1.31
C GLU A 362 8.43 -0.28 1.30
N ARG A 363 8.29 0.98 0.85
CA ARG A 363 7.01 1.72 0.83
C ARG A 363 5.91 1.02 0.05
N LEU A 364 6.25 0.18 -0.93
CA LEU A 364 5.29 -0.59 -1.73
C LEU A 364 4.76 -1.83 -1.01
N PHE A 365 5.50 -2.33 -0.01
CA PHE A 365 5.29 -3.65 0.59
C PHE A 365 4.92 -3.60 2.07
N VAL A 366 4.85 -2.42 2.71
CA VAL A 366 4.45 -2.28 4.13
C VAL A 366 3.17 -3.04 4.47
N GLY A 367 2.14 -2.96 3.61
CA GLY A 367 0.90 -3.73 3.82
C GLY A 367 1.13 -5.25 3.80
N PHE A 368 2.06 -5.73 2.96
CA PHE A 368 2.45 -7.14 2.90
C PHE A 368 3.23 -7.54 4.16
N TYR A 369 4.15 -6.70 4.63
CA TYR A 369 4.92 -6.94 5.84
C TYR A 369 4.01 -7.04 7.06
N VAL A 370 3.07 -6.10 7.21
CA VAL A 370 2.10 -6.10 8.31
C VAL A 370 1.30 -7.40 8.32
N VAL A 371 0.68 -7.78 7.18
CA VAL A 371 -0.12 -9.01 7.11
C VAL A 371 0.74 -10.26 7.35
N THR A 372 1.98 -10.29 6.84
CA THR A 372 2.92 -11.41 7.08
C THR A 372 3.22 -11.59 8.56
N VAL A 373 3.50 -10.51 9.31
CA VAL A 373 3.72 -10.58 10.76
C VAL A 373 2.49 -11.12 11.48
N LEU A 374 1.28 -10.71 11.09
CA LEU A 374 0.05 -11.25 11.67
C LEU A 374 -0.14 -12.74 11.35
N LEU A 375 0.21 -13.19 10.15
CA LEU A 375 0.14 -14.61 9.78
C LEU A 375 1.18 -15.45 10.56
N VAL A 376 2.38 -14.92 10.78
CA VAL A 376 3.39 -15.57 11.64
C VAL A 376 2.91 -15.67 13.08
N ALA A 377 2.36 -14.58 13.64
CA ALA A 377 1.81 -14.58 15.00
C ALA A 377 0.64 -15.57 15.13
N ARG A 378 -0.21 -15.69 14.11
CA ARG A 378 -1.26 -16.72 14.03
C ARG A 378 -0.65 -18.12 14.04
N TRP A 379 0.32 -18.37 13.17
CA TRP A 379 0.96 -19.69 13.06
C TRP A 379 1.61 -20.10 14.40
N ALA A 380 2.37 -19.21 15.03
CA ALA A 380 2.95 -19.44 16.35
C ALA A 380 1.89 -19.74 17.41
N ALA A 381 0.77 -18.99 17.42
CA ALA A 381 -0.34 -19.25 18.33
C ALA A 381 -0.97 -20.64 18.09
N THR A 382 -1.14 -21.06 16.84
CA THR A 382 -1.66 -22.39 16.50
C THR A 382 -0.74 -23.52 16.96
N VAL A 383 0.58 -23.38 16.77
CA VAL A 383 1.58 -24.38 17.20
C VAL A 383 1.61 -24.49 18.72
N SER A 384 1.42 -23.38 19.44
CA SER A 384 1.39 -23.36 20.92
C SER A 384 0.08 -23.90 21.55
N GLY A 385 -0.88 -24.39 20.75
CA GLY A 385 -2.18 -24.88 21.24
C GLY A 385 -3.13 -23.76 21.70
N ARG A 386 -2.88 -22.51 21.30
CA ARG A 386 -3.64 -21.32 21.73
C ARG A 386 -4.48 -20.72 20.61
N ALA A 387 -4.87 -21.51 19.62
CA ALA A 387 -5.66 -21.05 18.48
C ALA A 387 -7.07 -20.58 18.93
N PRO A 388 -7.60 -19.50 18.35
CA PRO A 388 -8.98 -19.05 18.58
C PRO A 388 -10.02 -19.99 17.96
#